data_AF-A0A2V4WTN9-F1
#
_entry.id   AF-A0A2V4WTN9-F1
#
_cell.length_a   1.000
_cell.length_b   1.000
_cell.length_c   1.000
_cell.angle_alpha   90.00
_cell.angle_beta   90.00
_cell.angle_gamma   90.00
#
_symmetry.space_group_name_H-M   'P 1'
#
loop_
_entity.id
_entity.type
_entity.pdbx_description
1 polymer ?
#
loop_
_entity_poly.entity_id
_entity_poly.type
_entity_poly.pdbx_seq_one_letter_code
_entity_poly.pdbx_strand_id
1 'polypeptide(L)' 'MKRKYFIYFIIIASIILMIYNISELDFSNLQKGPFAGIVSNVLIIIVMLLTMRDLNKKEQENK' A
#
# COMPACT_ATOMS: atom_id res chain seq x y z
N MET A 1 3.05 13.32 -13.83
CA MET A 1 1.65 12.89 -14.08
C MET A 1 1.50 11.37 -14.09
N LYS A 2 1.91 10.62 -15.13
CA LYS A 2 1.70 9.15 -15.23
C LYS A 2 2.16 8.33 -14.01
N ARG A 3 3.31 8.68 -13.41
CA ARG A 3 3.83 8.00 -12.19
C ARG A 3 2.95 8.20 -10.95
N LYS A 4 2.31 9.36 -10.80
CA LYS A 4 1.41 9.62 -9.65
C LYS A 4 0.13 8.80 -9.76
N TYR A 5 -0.46 8.72 -10.95
CA TYR A 5 -1.62 7.86 -11.20
C TYR A 5 -1.31 6.37 -10.94
N PHE A 6 -0.13 5.91 -11.32
CA PHE A 6 0.30 4.54 -11.02
C PHE A 6 0.45 4.30 -9.50
N ILE A 7 1.00 5.26 -8.76
CA ILE A 7 1.08 5.19 -7.29
C ILE A 7 -0.32 5.12 -6.67
N TYR A 8 -1.26 5.97 -7.11
CA TYR A 8 -2.64 5.92 -6.63
C TYR A 8 -3.31 4.58 -6.94
N PHE A 9 -3.08 4.02 -8.13
CA PHE A 9 -3.59 2.71 -8.50
C PHE A 9 -3.06 1.61 -7.56
N ILE A 10 -1.75 1.58 -7.27
CA ILE A 10 -1.17 0.61 -6.34
C ILE A 10 -1.76 0.75 -4.93
N ILE A 11 -1.92 1.98 -4.44
CA ILE A 11 -2.50 2.22 -3.10
C ILE A 11 -3.93 1.68 -3.05
N ILE A 12 -4.77 1.97 -4.06
CA ILE A 12 -6.16 1.49 -4.11
C ILE A 12 -6.20 -0.03 -4.18
N ALA A 13 -5.40 -0.66 -5.05
CA ALA A 13 -5.34 -2.12 -5.16
C ALA A 13 -4.89 -2.77 -3.84
N SER A 14 -3.91 -2.19 -3.15
CA SER A 14 -3.42 -2.67 -1.85
C SER A 14 -4.48 -2.56 -0.76
N ILE A 15 -5.27 -1.48 -0.76
CA ILE A 15 -6.39 -1.32 0.18
C ILE A 15 -7.45 -2.39 -0.05
N ILE A 16 -7.85 -2.62 -1.31
CA ILE A 16 -8.84 -3.65 -1.65
C ILE A 16 -8.35 -5.03 -1.20
N LEU A 17 -7.09 -5.36 -1.51
CA LEU A 17 -6.50 -6.63 -1.12
C LEU A 17 -6.36 -6.76 0.41
N MET A 18 -6.04 -5.68 1.11
CA MET A 18 -5.98 -5.66 2.56
C MET A 18 -7.36 -5.92 3.19
N ILE A 19 -8.43 -5.33 2.65
CA ILE A 19 -9.81 -5.58 3.11
C ILE A 19 -10.17 -7.06 2.92
N TYR A 20 -9.80 -7.67 1.79
CA TYR A 20 -10.00 -9.11 1.54
C TYR A 20 -9.26 -9.96 2.59
N ASN A 21 -7.97 -9.70 2.81
CA ASN A 21 -7.18 -10.41 3.82
C ASN A 21 -7.74 -10.23 5.23
N ILE A 22 -8.23 -9.03 5.60
CA ILE A 22 -8.87 -8.80 6.90
C ILE A 22 -10.18 -9.58 7.02
N SER A 23 -10.96 -9.66 5.94
CA SER A 23 -12.24 -10.38 5.93
C SER A 23 -12.07 -11.89 6.11
N GLU A 24 -10.94 -12.45 5.66
CA GLU A 24 -10.58 -13.86 5.87
C GLU A 24 -9.75 -14.10 7.15
N LEU A 25 -9.42 -13.06 7.91
CA LEU A 25 -8.56 -13.21 9.08
C LEU A 25 -9.29 -13.90 10.23
N ASP A 26 -8.84 -15.12 10.54
CA ASP A 26 -9.17 -15.79 11.79
C ASP A 26 -8.25 -15.29 12.92
N PHE A 27 -8.77 -14.38 13.75
CA PHE A 27 -8.05 -13.84 14.90
C PHE A 27 -7.70 -14.90 15.96
N SER A 28 -8.34 -16.06 15.94
CA SER A 28 -8.03 -17.16 16.86
C SER A 28 -6.79 -17.97 16.40
N ASN A 29 -6.40 -17.87 15.12
CA ASN A 29 -5.26 -18.59 14.55
C ASN A 29 -4.48 -17.76 13.53
N LEU A 30 -3.69 -16.81 14.03
CA LEU A 30 -2.89 -15.89 13.21
C LEU A 30 -1.76 -16.58 12.42
N GLN A 31 -1.36 -17.81 12.77
CA GLN A 31 -0.31 -18.55 12.05
C GLN A 31 -0.77 -19.10 10.70
N LYS A 32 -2.05 -19.45 10.57
CA LYS A 32 -2.63 -19.97 9.32
C LYS A 32 -3.41 -18.90 8.55
N GLY A 33 -3.70 -17.77 9.19
CA GLY A 33 -4.47 -16.69 8.60
C GLY A 33 -3.66 -15.78 7.67
N PRO A 34 -4.34 -14.93 6.89
CA PRO A 34 -3.76 -13.98 5.93
C PRO A 34 -3.00 -12.79 6.57
N PHE A 35 -2.47 -12.94 7.79
CA PHE A 35 -1.80 -11.86 8.53
C PHE A 35 -0.60 -11.27 7.77
N ALA A 36 0.21 -12.11 7.14
CA ALA A 36 1.31 -11.66 6.28
C ALA A 36 0.82 -10.84 5.07
N GLY A 37 -0.37 -11.17 4.53
CA GLY A 37 -1.04 -10.41 3.49
C GLY A 37 -1.43 -9.00 3.97
N ILE A 38 -1.89 -8.87 5.21
CA ILE A 38 -2.23 -7.57 5.80
C ILE A 38 -0.96 -6.73 5.99
N VAL A 39 0.08 -7.30 6.62
CA VAL A 39 1.34 -6.60 6.88
C VAL A 39 2.01 -6.14 5.58
N SER A 40 2.04 -7.01 4.56
CA SER A 40 2.63 -6.65 3.25
C SER A 40 1.87 -5.52 2.55
N ASN A 41 0.53 -5.51 2.59
CA ASN A 41 -0.25 -4.41 2.03
C ASN A 41 0.00 -3.07 2.76
N VAL A 42 0.13 -3.09 4.09
CA VAL A 42 0.51 -1.90 4.87
C VAL A 42 1.88 -1.38 4.44
N LEU A 43 2.87 -2.27 4.30
CA LEU A 43 4.22 -1.89 3.86
C LEU A 43 4.22 -1.29 2.45
N ILE A 44 3.49 -1.87 1.51
CA ILE A 44 3.36 -1.33 0.14
C ILE A 44 2.77 0.08 0.18
N ILE A 45 1.69 0.29 0.95
CA ILE A 45 1.08 1.63 1.09
C ILE A 45 2.10 2.63 1.63
N ILE A 46 2.86 2.29 2.67
CA ILE A 46 3.91 3.15 3.23
C ILE A 46 4.97 3.48 2.18
N VAL A 47 5.48 2.49 1.47
CA VAL A 47 6.50 2.70 0.42
C VAL A 47 5.97 3.60 -0.70
N MET A 48 4.72 3.41 -1.12
CA MET A 48 4.08 4.25 -2.12
C MET A 48 3.93 5.70 -1.65
N LEU A 49 3.56 5.93 -0.39
CA LEU A 49 3.48 7.26 0.20
C LEU A 49 4.85 7.95 0.27
N LEU A 50 5.89 7.22 0.70
CA LEU A 50 7.26 7.74 0.71
C LEU A 50 7.75 8.08 -0.71
N THR A 51 7.47 7.21 -1.68
CA THR A 51 7.80 7.42 -3.09
C THR A 51 7.09 8.66 -3.64
N MET A 52 5.81 8.86 -3.31
CA MET A 52 5.06 10.05 -3.71
C MET A 52 5.65 11.33 -3.10
N ARG A 53 6.05 11.28 -1.82
CA ARG A 53 6.71 12.41 -1.15
C ARG A 53 8.02 12.78 -1.82
N ASP A 54 8.87 11.80 -2.16
CA ASP A 54 10.13 12.02 -2.88
C ASP A 54 9.89 12.61 -4.28
N LEU A 55 8.92 12.08 -5.03
CA LEU A 55 8.57 12.60 -6.35
C LEU A 55 8.06 14.05 -6.29
N ASN A 56 7.22 14.38 -5.30
CA ASN A 56 6.72 15.73 -5.12
C ASN A 56 7.84 16.71 -4.73
N LYS A 57 8.80 16.28 -3.89
CA LYS A 57 9.96 17.09 -3.52
C LYS A 57 10.81 17.42 -4.75
N LYS A 58 11.13 16.42 -5.56
CA LYS A 58 11.88 16.61 -6.83
C LYS A 58 11.15 17.51 -7.82
N GLU A 59 9.83 17.45 -7.88
CA GLU A 59 9.06 18.34 -8.77
C GLU A 59 9.06 19.80 -8.29
N GLN A 60 9.18 20.05 -6.98
CA GLN A 60 9.32 21.39 -6.43
C GLN A 60 10.73 21.97 -6.61
N GLU A 61 11.78 21.15 -6.48
CA GLU A 61 13.17 21.57 -6.69
C GLU A 61 13.49 21.90 -8.16
N ASN A 62 12.74 21.32 -9.11
CA ASN A 62 12.91 21.55 -10.55
C ASN A 62 11.96 22.61 -11.13
N LYS A 63 11.18 23.31 -10.29
CA LYS A 63 10.30 24.42 -10.69
C LYS A 63 10.93 25.76 -10.34
#